data_AF-A0A1Q7CMG5-F1
#
_entry.id   AF-A0A1Q7CMG5-F1
#
_cell.length_a   1.000
_cell.length_b   1.000
_cell.length_c   1.000
_cell.angle_alpha   90.00
_cell.angle_beta   90.00
_cell.angle_gamma   90.00
#
_symmetry.space_group_name_H-M   'P 1'
#
loop_
_entity.id
_entity.type
_entity.pdbx_description
1 polymer ?
#
loop_
_entity_poly.entity_id
_entity_poly.type
_entity_poly.pdbx_seq_one_letter_code
_entity_poly.pdbx_strand_id
1 'polypeptide(L)'
;MTSMDLYSIVLFVHIVGALLLFVLLTVEGVGLRAGFAPASLNRVLGPISALAILFPGLYLTKAQWGWTGWVVVGIVTWFLIAVAGAGTGIGVMRGRVGKRAATVSWLVRVGMASGVVFDMTVKPNLLVSVIAVAAGIALGAAAALAGRREVVTT
;
A
#
# COMPACT_ATOMS: atom_id res chain seq x y z
N MET A 1 -15.67 14.48 30.62
CA MET A 1 -15.37 14.00 29.27
C MET A 1 -13.99 14.47 28.91
N THR A 2 -13.00 13.58 28.82
CA THR A 2 -11.67 13.95 28.29
C THR A 2 -11.85 14.27 26.81
N SER A 3 -11.67 15.53 26.43
CA SER A 3 -11.57 15.95 25.03
C SER A 3 -10.52 15.09 24.31
N MET A 4 -10.80 14.69 23.07
CA MET A 4 -9.78 14.01 22.28
C MET A 4 -8.62 14.97 22.02
N ASP A 5 -7.41 14.56 22.41
CA ASP A 5 -6.16 15.23 22.05
C ASP A 5 -5.98 15.19 20.52
N LEU A 6 -5.47 16.27 19.95
CA LEU A 6 -5.06 16.40 18.56
C LEU A 6 -4.20 15.21 18.11
N TYR A 7 -3.30 14.71 18.97
CA TYR A 7 -2.50 13.52 18.68
C TYR A 7 -3.39 12.30 18.31
N SER A 8 -4.42 12.04 19.11
CA SER A 8 -5.35 10.91 18.89
C SER A 8 -6.19 11.08 17.64
N ILE A 9 -6.62 12.31 17.34
CA ILE A 9 -7.36 12.63 16.11
C ILE A 9 -6.47 12.36 14.89
N VAL A 10 -5.24 12.84 14.92
CA VAL A 10 -4.30 12.65 13.81
C VAL A 10 -3.93 11.17 13.64
N LEU A 11 -3.69 10.45 14.74
CA LEU A 11 -3.44 9.00 14.70
C LEU A 11 -4.63 8.24 14.10
N PHE A 12 -5.85 8.60 14.48
CA PHE A 12 -7.07 8.02 13.91
C PHE A 12 -7.13 8.23 12.39
N VAL A 13 -6.93 9.46 11.91
CA VAL A 13 -6.94 9.76 10.47
C VAL A 13 -5.85 8.99 9.73
N HIS A 14 -4.65 8.87 10.30
CA HIS A 14 -3.56 8.07 9.73
C HIS A 14 -3.96 6.61 9.52
N ILE A 15 -4.54 5.98 10.56
CA ILE A 15 -4.98 4.59 10.52
C ILE A 15 -6.12 4.41 9.53
N VAL A 16 -7.11 5.30 9.51
CA VAL A 16 -8.22 5.25 8.54
C VAL A 16 -7.68 5.40 7.11
N GLY A 17 -6.70 6.29 6.89
CA GLY A 17 -6.02 6.41 5.60
C GLY A 17 -5.37 5.10 5.15
N ALA A 18 -4.69 4.40 6.06
CA ALA A 18 -4.07 3.10 5.81
C ALA A 18 -5.11 2.01 5.52
N LEU A 19 -6.21 1.96 6.30
CA LEU A 19 -7.31 1.03 6.04
C LEU A 19 -7.95 1.28 4.68
N LEU A 20 -8.14 2.55 4.30
CA LEU A 20 -8.66 2.92 2.99
C LEU A 20 -7.73 2.43 1.86
N LEU A 21 -6.40 2.48 2.04
CA LEU A 21 -5.45 1.91 1.07
C LEU A 21 -5.71 0.42 0.85
N PHE A 22 -5.90 -0.36 1.92
CA PHE A 22 -6.21 -1.79 1.82
C PHE A 22 -7.57 -2.06 1.16
N VAL A 23 -8.57 -1.22 1.42
CA VAL A 23 -9.86 -1.30 0.73
C VAL A 23 -9.67 -1.08 -0.77
N LEU A 24 -8.90 -0.06 -1.17
CA LEU A 24 -8.67 0.24 -2.59
C LEU A 24 -7.83 -0.83 -3.30
N LEU A 25 -6.84 -1.41 -2.61
CA LEU A 25 -6.11 -2.59 -3.10
C LEU A 25 -7.04 -3.78 -3.25
N THR A 26 -7.98 -3.99 -2.33
CA THR A 26 -8.97 -5.08 -2.42
C THR A 26 -9.89 -4.87 -3.62
N VAL A 27 -10.46 -3.68 -3.78
CA VAL A 27 -11.31 -3.32 -4.93
C VAL A 27 -10.54 -3.49 -6.23
N GLU A 28 -9.27 -3.10 -6.30
CA GLU A 28 -8.43 -3.31 -7.47
C GLU A 28 -8.28 -4.80 -7.81
N GLY A 29 -7.97 -5.63 -6.81
CA GLY A 29 -7.84 -7.08 -6.99
C GLY A 29 -9.15 -7.75 -7.41
N VAL A 30 -10.28 -7.35 -6.83
CA VAL A 30 -11.61 -7.84 -7.25
C VAL A 30 -11.92 -7.35 -8.67
N GLY A 31 -11.67 -6.09 -9.00
CA GLY A 31 -11.88 -5.52 -10.33
C GLY A 31 -11.08 -6.23 -11.42
N LEU A 32 -9.81 -6.55 -11.16
CA LEU A 32 -8.99 -7.34 -12.06
C LEU A 32 -9.59 -8.73 -12.32
N ARG A 33 -10.18 -9.37 -11.30
CA ARG A 33 -10.79 -10.72 -11.45
C ARG A 33 -12.16 -10.68 -12.10
N ALA A 34 -13.03 -9.78 -11.66
CA ALA A 34 -14.42 -9.65 -12.08
C ALA A 34 -14.62 -8.86 -13.38
N GLY A 35 -13.59 -8.17 -13.87
CA GLY A 35 -13.62 -7.49 -15.17
C GLY A 35 -14.28 -6.10 -15.17
N PHE A 36 -14.47 -5.48 -14.00
CA PHE A 36 -14.88 -4.06 -13.93
C PHE A 36 -13.66 -3.14 -13.80
N ALA A 37 -13.83 -1.86 -14.12
CA ALA A 37 -12.77 -0.86 -14.06
C ALA A 37 -12.71 -0.18 -12.68
N PRO A 38 -11.84 -0.59 -11.75
CA PRO A 38 -11.68 0.07 -10.44
C PRO A 38 -11.07 1.48 -10.54
N ALA A 39 -10.58 1.85 -11.73
CA ALA A 39 -9.82 3.07 -11.96
C ALA A 39 -10.61 4.36 -11.69
N SER A 40 -11.94 4.38 -11.84
CA SER A 40 -12.75 5.56 -11.53
C SER A 40 -12.75 5.87 -10.03
N LEU A 41 -12.98 4.85 -9.19
CA LEU A 41 -12.95 4.97 -7.74
C LEU A 41 -11.55 5.28 -7.22
N ASN A 42 -10.54 4.54 -7.68
CA ASN A 42 -9.16 4.69 -7.22
C ASN A 42 -8.55 6.03 -7.63
N ARG A 43 -9.05 6.68 -8.70
CA ARG A 43 -8.61 8.04 -9.07
C ARG A 43 -8.99 9.11 -8.07
N VAL A 44 -10.10 8.92 -7.34
CA VAL A 44 -10.58 9.87 -6.34
C VAL A 44 -10.09 9.47 -4.96
N LEU A 45 -10.35 8.23 -4.56
CA LEU A 45 -10.04 7.75 -3.21
C LEU A 45 -8.56 7.44 -3.01
N GLY A 46 -7.82 7.13 -4.07
CA GLY A 46 -6.38 6.87 -4.00
C GLY A 46 -5.59 8.06 -3.46
N PRO A 47 -5.70 9.26 -4.07
CA PRO A 47 -5.09 10.47 -3.52
C PRO A 47 -5.55 10.79 -2.09
N ILE A 48 -6.84 10.61 -1.78
CA ILE A 48 -7.38 10.87 -0.43
C ILE A 48 -6.72 9.95 0.60
N SER A 49 -6.66 8.65 0.33
CA SER A 49 -5.97 7.67 1.18
C SER A 49 -4.49 8.01 1.33
N ALA A 50 -3.82 8.34 0.22
CA ALA A 50 -2.41 8.69 0.22
C ALA A 50 -2.12 9.91 1.12
N LEU A 51 -2.92 10.98 1.01
CA LEU A 51 -2.78 12.18 1.84
C LEU A 51 -3.15 11.93 3.31
N ALA A 52 -4.18 11.13 3.55
CA ALA A 52 -4.60 10.72 4.91
C ALA A 52 -3.56 9.85 5.60
N ILE A 53 -2.70 9.14 4.87
CA ILE A 53 -1.54 8.44 5.44
C ILE A 53 -0.40 9.45 5.67
N LEU A 54 0.00 10.19 4.63
CA LEU A 54 1.23 10.97 4.65
C LEU A 54 1.20 12.12 5.66
N PHE A 55 0.21 13.02 5.57
CA PHE A 55 0.23 14.24 6.38
C PHE A 55 0.10 13.95 7.88
N PRO A 56 -0.84 13.09 8.32
CA PRO A 56 -0.86 12.61 9.69
C PRO A 56 0.44 11.91 10.12
N GLY A 57 1.01 11.06 9.26
CA GLY A 57 2.26 10.36 9.56
C GLY A 57 3.44 11.30 9.82
N LEU A 58 3.55 12.37 9.03
CA LEU A 58 4.57 13.42 9.23
C LEU A 58 4.35 14.19 10.54
N TYR A 59 3.10 14.50 10.89
CA TYR A 59 2.79 15.10 12.19
C TYR A 59 3.19 14.17 13.34
N LEU A 60 2.80 12.89 13.31
CA LEU A 60 3.11 11.91 14.35
C LEU A 60 4.63 11.74 14.49
N THR A 61 5.36 11.70 13.37
CA THR A 61 6.82 11.67 13.34
C THR A 61 7.41 12.86 14.08
N LYS A 62 6.91 14.08 13.83
CA LYS A 62 7.35 15.29 14.52
C LYS A 62 6.96 15.30 16.00
N ALA A 63 5.76 14.82 16.34
CA ALA A 63 5.16 14.96 17.66
C ALA A 63 5.71 13.97 18.69
N GLN A 64 6.03 12.74 18.29
CA GLN A 64 6.44 11.70 19.25
C GLN A 64 7.53 10.77 18.72
N TRP A 65 7.52 10.39 17.44
CA TRP A 65 8.24 9.18 17.01
C TRP A 65 9.65 9.44 16.47
N GLY A 66 9.91 10.62 15.92
CA GLY A 66 11.17 10.99 15.29
C GLY A 66 11.46 10.22 13.99
N TRP A 67 12.54 10.61 13.31
CA TRP A 67 13.01 9.98 12.07
C TRP A 67 13.74 8.67 12.33
N THR A 68 12.99 7.63 12.66
CA THR A 68 13.50 6.28 12.92
C THR A 68 13.49 5.43 11.64
N GLY A 69 14.19 4.29 11.68
CA GLY A 69 14.36 3.41 10.50
C GLY A 69 13.04 2.98 9.87
N TRP A 70 12.08 2.51 10.66
CA TRP A 70 10.76 2.10 10.17
C TRP A 70 9.93 3.26 9.61
N VAL A 71 10.09 4.49 10.11
CA VAL A 71 9.43 5.68 9.55
C VAL A 71 9.93 5.94 8.14
N VAL A 72 11.26 5.95 7.96
CA VAL A 72 11.90 6.20 6.66
C VAL A 72 11.48 5.13 5.66
N VAL A 73 11.56 3.86 6.05
CA VAL A 73 11.15 2.72 5.19
C VAL A 73 9.66 2.80 4.86
N GLY A 74 8.81 3.11 5.83
CA GLY A 74 7.37 3.27 5.64
C GLY A 74 7.03 4.36 4.63
N ILE A 75 7.66 5.55 4.72
CA ILE A 75 7.45 6.66 3.78
C ILE A 75 7.92 6.30 2.38
N VAL A 76 9.12 5.72 2.24
CA VAL A 76 9.65 5.29 0.95
C VAL A 76 8.73 4.24 0.31
N THR A 77 8.30 3.25 1.09
CA THR A 77 7.45 2.16 0.61
C THR A 77 6.06 2.66 0.23
N TRP A 78 5.47 3.55 1.02
CA TRP A 78 4.21 4.23 0.70
C TRP A 78 4.31 4.99 -0.63
N PHE A 79 5.40 5.72 -0.85
CA PHE A 79 5.62 6.46 -2.10
C PHE A 79 5.71 5.50 -3.29
N LEU A 80 6.45 4.40 -3.15
CA LEU A 80 6.55 3.37 -4.18
C LEU A 80 5.19 2.73 -4.49
N ILE A 81 4.37 2.44 -3.48
CA ILE A 81 3.00 1.92 -3.67
C ILE A 81 2.15 2.92 -4.46
N ALA A 82 2.19 4.21 -4.10
CA ALA A 82 1.43 5.26 -4.76
C ALA A 82 1.84 5.42 -6.23
N VAL A 83 3.15 5.50 -6.51
CA VAL A 83 3.68 5.64 -7.87
C VAL A 83 3.40 4.40 -8.72
N ALA A 84 3.65 3.20 -8.20
CA ALA A 84 3.37 1.97 -8.91
C ALA A 84 1.88 1.79 -9.18
N GLY A 85 1.01 2.16 -8.23
CA GLY A 85 -0.44 2.12 -8.39
C GLY A 85 -0.93 3.10 -9.46
N ALA A 86 -0.47 4.35 -9.41
CA ALA A 86 -0.80 5.34 -10.43
C ALA A 86 -0.30 4.94 -11.82
N GLY A 87 0.97 4.52 -11.93
CA GLY A 87 1.56 4.09 -13.20
C GLY A 87 0.85 2.88 -13.82
N THR A 88 0.53 1.87 -12.99
CA THR A 88 -0.21 0.69 -13.43
C THR A 88 -1.63 1.05 -13.85
N GLY A 89 -2.34 1.84 -13.04
CA GLY A 89 -3.71 2.26 -13.35
C GLY A 89 -3.80 3.07 -14.64
N ILE A 90 -2.93 4.07 -14.83
CA ILE A 90 -2.83 4.85 -16.07
C ILE A 90 -2.46 3.95 -17.25
N GLY A 91 -1.53 3.01 -17.05
CA GLY A 91 -1.11 2.06 -18.07
C GLY A 91 -2.24 1.15 -18.55
N VAL A 92 -3.05 0.63 -17.62
CA VAL A 92 -4.23 -0.20 -17.93
C VAL A 92 -5.26 0.61 -18.71
N MET A 93 -5.58 1.83 -18.26
CA MET A 93 -6.53 2.70 -18.96
C MET A 93 -6.10 3.05 -20.38
N ARG A 94 -4.79 3.17 -20.62
CA ARG A 94 -4.20 3.47 -21.93
C ARG A 94 -3.93 2.23 -22.78
N GLY A 95 -4.32 1.04 -22.31
CA GLY A 95 -4.07 -0.23 -23.01
C GLY A 95 -2.58 -0.63 -23.09
N ARG A 96 -1.70 0.01 -22.31
CA ARG A 96 -0.24 -0.26 -22.31
C ARG A 96 0.16 -1.37 -21.34
N VAL A 97 -0.68 -1.64 -20.34
CA VAL A 97 -0.44 -2.66 -19.31
C VAL A 97 -1.55 -3.70 -19.40
N GLY A 98 -1.18 -4.93 -19.71
CA GLY A 98 -2.11 -6.06 -19.73
C GLY A 98 -2.53 -6.51 -18.33
N LYS A 99 -3.64 -7.25 -18.24
CA LYS A 99 -4.21 -7.80 -17.00
C LYS A 99 -3.16 -8.50 -16.13
N ARG A 100 -2.27 -9.29 -16.74
CA ARG A 100 -1.20 -10.02 -16.05
C ARG A 100 -0.19 -9.09 -15.35
N ALA A 101 0.30 -8.08 -16.05
CA ALA A 101 1.23 -7.11 -15.48
C ALA A 101 0.56 -6.28 -14.37
N ALA A 102 -0.73 -5.95 -14.54
CA ALA A 102 -1.52 -5.30 -13.49
C ALA A 102 -1.68 -6.18 -12.24
N THR A 103 -1.95 -7.48 -12.39
CA THR A 103 -2.03 -8.43 -11.27
C THR A 103 -0.70 -8.56 -10.53
N VAL A 104 0.44 -8.61 -11.24
CA VAL A 104 1.77 -8.66 -10.61
C VAL A 104 2.03 -7.38 -9.80
N SER A 105 1.79 -6.21 -10.41
CA SER A 105 1.92 -4.91 -9.72
C SER A 105 1.04 -4.83 -8.48
N TRP A 106 -0.21 -5.29 -8.59
CA TRP A 106 -1.15 -5.33 -7.48
C TRP A 106 -0.66 -6.23 -6.33
N LEU A 107 -0.24 -7.47 -6.62
CA LEU A 107 0.26 -8.40 -5.59
C LEU A 107 1.53 -7.88 -4.89
N VAL A 108 2.46 -7.28 -5.65
CA VAL A 108 3.66 -6.66 -5.08
C VAL A 108 3.27 -5.51 -4.15
N ARG A 109 2.34 -4.63 -4.54
CA ARG A 109 1.86 -3.53 -3.69
C ARG A 109 1.14 -4.01 -2.44
N VAL A 110 0.37 -5.09 -2.52
CA VAL A 110 -0.23 -5.73 -1.35
C VAL A 110 0.87 -6.23 -0.40
N GLY A 111 1.88 -6.91 -0.93
CA GLY A 111 3.03 -7.37 -0.15
C GLY A 111 3.80 -6.22 0.53
N MET A 112 4.05 -5.13 -0.20
CA MET A 112 4.67 -3.92 0.35
C MET A 112 3.82 -3.32 1.48
N ALA A 113 2.51 -3.19 1.28
CA ALA A 113 1.61 -2.66 2.29
C ALA A 113 1.59 -3.53 3.55
N SER A 114 1.61 -4.87 3.40
CA SER A 114 1.74 -5.80 4.52
C SER A 114 3.06 -5.63 5.29
N GLY A 115 4.19 -5.45 4.59
CA GLY A 115 5.48 -5.15 5.22
C GLY A 115 5.44 -3.84 6.03
N VAL A 116 4.81 -2.79 5.50
CA VAL A 116 4.63 -1.53 6.22
C VAL A 116 3.75 -1.68 7.46
N VAL A 117 2.71 -2.52 7.41
CA VAL A 117 1.88 -2.81 8.60
C VAL A 117 2.71 -3.47 9.70
N PHE A 118 3.60 -4.41 9.35
CA PHE A 118 4.55 -4.96 10.30
C PHE A 118 5.45 -3.87 10.90
N ASP A 119 6.02 -2.99 10.08
CA ASP A 119 6.86 -1.88 10.52
C ASP A 119 6.13 -0.95 11.49
N MET A 120 4.87 -0.59 11.20
CA MET A 120 4.05 0.28 12.05
C MET A 120 3.69 -0.38 13.39
N THR A 121 3.68 -1.72 13.43
CA THR A 121 3.31 -2.51 14.62
C THR A 121 4.51 -2.74 15.52
N VAL A 122 5.61 -3.26 14.94
CA VAL A 122 6.81 -3.68 15.67
C VAL A 122 7.80 -2.53 15.84
N LYS A 123 7.76 -1.52 14.97
CA LYS A 123 8.61 -0.32 15.00
C LYS A 123 10.11 -0.64 15.04
N PRO A 124 10.60 -1.54 14.17
CA PRO A 124 11.95 -2.04 14.32
C PRO A 124 12.98 -1.04 13.77
N ASN A 125 14.26 -1.40 13.86
CA ASN A 125 15.33 -0.61 13.25
C ASN A 125 15.31 -0.71 11.72
N LEU A 126 16.14 0.11 11.07
CA LEU A 126 16.19 0.23 9.61
C LEU A 126 16.36 -1.12 8.89
N LEU A 127 17.29 -1.96 9.34
CA LEU A 127 17.60 -3.23 8.69
C LEU A 127 16.40 -4.16 8.70
N VAL A 128 15.77 -4.33 9.86
CA VAL A 128 14.61 -5.21 10.02
C VAL A 128 13.42 -4.69 9.22
N SER A 129 13.22 -3.37 9.15
CA SER A 129 12.16 -2.79 8.32
C SER A 129 12.36 -3.05 6.83
N VAL A 130 13.58 -2.86 6.33
CA VAL A 130 13.92 -3.17 4.94
C VAL A 130 13.66 -4.66 4.66
N ILE A 131 14.07 -5.55 5.57
CA ILE A 131 13.83 -7.00 5.43
C ILE A 131 12.33 -7.30 5.42
N ALA A 132 11.54 -6.69 6.30
CA ALA A 132 10.11 -6.92 6.38
C ALA A 132 9.40 -6.52 5.07
N VAL A 133 9.69 -5.34 4.53
CA VAL A 133 9.15 -4.89 3.24
C VAL A 133 9.65 -5.78 2.10
N ALA A 134 10.93 -6.13 2.07
CA ALA A 134 11.51 -7.01 1.05
C ALA A 134 10.85 -8.40 1.06
N ALA A 135 10.60 -8.96 2.24
CA ALA A 135 9.88 -10.22 2.40
C ALA A 135 8.44 -10.10 1.87
N GLY A 136 7.74 -9.00 2.20
CA GLY A 136 6.42 -8.70 1.65
C GLY A 136 6.42 -8.65 0.11
N ILE A 137 7.39 -7.94 -0.49
CA ILE A 137 7.57 -7.89 -1.94
C ILE A 137 7.80 -9.29 -2.52
N ALA A 138 8.69 -10.08 -1.91
CA ALA A 138 9.00 -11.43 -2.36
C ALA A 138 7.76 -12.34 -2.32
N LEU A 139 6.95 -12.26 -1.27
CA LEU A 139 5.70 -12.99 -1.15
C LEU A 139 4.68 -12.57 -2.22
N GLY A 140 4.52 -11.26 -2.45
CA GLY A 140 3.65 -10.75 -3.52
C GLY A 140 4.09 -11.21 -4.91
N ALA A 141 5.39 -11.17 -5.18
CA ALA A 141 5.96 -11.66 -6.44
C ALA A 141 5.78 -13.19 -6.59
N ALA A 142 6.03 -13.96 -5.53
CA ALA A 142 5.86 -15.41 -5.52
C ALA A 142 4.39 -15.82 -5.78
N ALA A 143 3.43 -15.14 -5.14
CA ALA A 143 2.00 -15.35 -5.39
C ALA A 143 1.64 -15.10 -6.86
N ALA A 144 2.25 -14.08 -7.48
CA ALA A 144 2.04 -13.77 -8.89
C ALA A 144 2.63 -14.83 -9.84
N LEU A 145 3.67 -15.55 -9.40
CA LEU A 145 4.28 -16.65 -10.14
C LEU A 145 3.49 -17.96 -9.96
N ALA A 146 2.97 -18.23 -8.77
CA ALA A 146 2.17 -19.42 -8.49
C ALA A 146 0.93 -19.50 -9.38
N GLY A 147 0.19 -18.39 -9.52
CA GLY A 147 -0.97 -18.32 -10.43
C GLY A 147 -0.62 -18.48 -11.92
N ARG A 148 0.67 -18.43 -12.31
CA ARG A 148 1.11 -18.76 -13.68
C ARG A 148 1.18 -20.26 -13.91
N ARG A 149 1.56 -21.03 -12.89
CA ARG A 149 1.77 -22.48 -13.01
C ARG A 149 0.45 -23.21 -13.20
N GLU A 150 -0.59 -22.78 -12.48
CA GLU A 150 -1.93 -23.38 -12.56
C GLU A 150 -2.55 -23.30 -13.97
N VAL A 151 -2.29 -22.21 -14.72
CA VAL A 151 -2.83 -22.02 -16.09
C VAL A 151 -2.10 -22.87 -17.14
N VAL A 152 -0.84 -23.25 -16.91
CA VAL A 152 -0.04 -24.03 -17.88
C VAL A 152 -0.27 -25.53 -17.72
N THR A 153 -0.74 -25.96 -16.55
CA THR A 153 -0.99 -27.38 -16.23
C THR A 153 -2.42 -27.86 -16.51
N THR A 154 -3.30 -26.97 -16.99
CA THR A 154 -4.69 -27.27 -17.40
C THR A 154 -4.81 -27.21 -18.91
#